data_AF-A0A3S0YQE2-F1
#
_entry.id   AF-A0A3S0YQE2-F1
#
_cell.length_a   1.000
_cell.length_b   1.000
_cell.length_c   1.000
_cell.angle_alpha   90.00
_cell.angle_beta   90.00
_cell.angle_gamma   90.00
#
_symmetry.space_group_name_H-M   'P 1'
#
loop_
_entity.id
_entity.type
_entity.pdbx_description
1 polymer ?
#
loop_
_entity_poly.entity_id
_entity_poly.type
_entity_poly.pdbx_seq_one_letter_code
_entity_poly.pdbx_strand_id
1 'polypeptide(L)'
;MWEDISRPWQLAFIEAWNAYCNGSIPIGSVLTNSSGEVVYRGRNRIYDDSAPINQICSNRLAHAEMNVLLQVCNEESKLLPNYTLYTTTEPCVLCFGAIVMSGIRRVRFASTDSLAGGANLNTSNNSFILSRNIDVQCEDNTLGSIQKVLRTDYLLRQQDKDRAEKLLTYEINDYPQAVELGRRWHMSDKLLKAKQSGAGINTIVNEICNEIN
;
A
#
# COMPACT_ATOMS: atom_id res chain seq x y z
N MET A 1 3.83 -13.48 -13.08
CA MET A 1 3.25 -14.31 -11.99
C MET A 1 3.96 -13.99 -10.68
N TRP A 2 3.46 -14.44 -9.51
CA TRP A 2 3.97 -14.09 -8.17
C TRP A 2 5.49 -14.22 -8.00
N GLU A 3 6.08 -15.24 -8.63
CA GLU A 3 7.54 -15.47 -8.62
C GLU A 3 8.35 -14.40 -9.37
N ASP A 4 7.72 -13.68 -10.30
CA ASP A 4 8.35 -12.58 -11.05
C ASP A 4 8.31 -11.25 -10.28
N ILE A 5 7.53 -11.19 -9.18
CA ILE A 5 7.44 -10.02 -8.32
C ILE A 5 8.63 -10.02 -7.35
N SER A 6 9.35 -8.90 -7.29
CA SER A 6 10.51 -8.79 -6.40
C SER A 6 10.13 -8.95 -4.92
N ARG A 7 11.10 -9.41 -4.12
CA ARG A 7 10.85 -9.76 -2.70
C ARG A 7 10.23 -8.63 -1.86
N PRO A 8 10.64 -7.35 -1.97
CA PRO A 8 9.98 -6.26 -1.24
C PRO A 8 8.49 -6.12 -1.59
N TRP A 9 8.15 -6.24 -2.87
CA TRP A 9 6.77 -6.17 -3.34
C TRP A 9 5.91 -7.34 -2.86
N GLN A 10 6.46 -8.57 -2.90
CA GLN A 10 5.80 -9.73 -2.31
C GLN A 10 5.45 -9.49 -0.83
N LEU A 11 6.41 -8.98 -0.04
CA LEU A 11 6.19 -8.72 1.39
C LEU A 11 5.21 -7.56 1.65
N ALA A 12 5.19 -6.54 0.79
CA ALA A 12 4.22 -5.45 0.85
C ALA A 12 2.79 -5.96 0.56
N PHE A 13 2.62 -6.82 -0.46
CA PHE A 13 1.31 -7.42 -0.74
C PHE A 13 0.86 -8.43 0.32
N ILE A 14 1.79 -9.16 0.95
CA ILE A 14 1.46 -9.97 2.13
C ILE A 14 0.90 -9.08 3.25
N GLU A 15 1.50 -7.92 3.51
CA GLU A 15 0.99 -6.98 4.50
C GLU A 15 -0.37 -6.36 4.12
N ALA A 16 -0.58 -6.05 2.84
CA ALA A 16 -1.88 -5.58 2.33
C ALA A 16 -2.97 -6.64 2.51
N TRP A 17 -2.66 -7.91 2.23
CA TRP A 17 -3.58 -9.03 2.45
C TRP A 17 -3.87 -9.25 3.93
N ASN A 18 -2.85 -9.17 4.79
CA ASN A 18 -3.04 -9.23 6.23
C ASN A 18 -3.99 -8.11 6.71
N ALA A 19 -3.91 -6.90 6.15
CA ALA A 19 -4.82 -5.82 6.50
C ALA A 19 -6.26 -6.14 6.08
N TYR A 20 -6.44 -6.60 4.83
CA TYR A 20 -7.73 -7.08 4.33
C TYR A 20 -8.34 -8.15 5.24
N CYS A 21 -7.55 -9.17 5.60
CA CYS A 21 -7.98 -10.26 6.47
C CYS A 21 -8.39 -9.77 7.87
N ASN A 22 -7.80 -8.70 8.37
CA ASN A 22 -8.14 -8.09 9.66
C ASN A 22 -9.23 -7.00 9.56
N GLY A 23 -9.84 -6.79 8.39
CA GLY A 23 -10.89 -5.78 8.19
C GLY A 23 -10.37 -4.35 8.03
N SER A 24 -9.05 -4.15 8.03
CA SER A 24 -8.41 -2.88 7.72
C SER A 24 -8.24 -2.68 6.22
N ILE A 25 -7.95 -1.43 5.82
CA ILE A 25 -7.78 -1.05 4.41
C ILE A 25 -6.61 -1.86 3.82
N PRO A 26 -6.70 -2.50 2.65
CA PRO A 26 -5.69 -3.42 2.13
C PRO A 26 -4.45 -2.70 1.61
N ILE A 27 -3.68 -2.06 2.48
CA ILE A 27 -2.44 -1.35 2.14
C ILE A 27 -1.32 -1.92 3.01
N GLY A 28 -0.21 -2.26 2.35
CA GLY A 28 1.00 -2.77 2.97
C GLY A 28 2.21 -1.96 2.56
N SER A 29 3.22 -1.89 3.42
CA SER A 29 4.46 -1.18 3.17
C SER A 29 5.64 -1.91 3.81
N VAL A 30 6.80 -1.81 3.18
CA VAL A 30 8.05 -2.37 3.68
C VAL A 30 9.19 -1.38 3.48
N LEU A 31 10.19 -1.43 4.38
CA LEU A 31 11.43 -0.67 4.26
C LEU A 31 12.57 -1.62 3.97
N THR A 32 13.39 -1.29 2.98
CA THR A 32 14.62 -2.04 2.68
C THR A 32 15.85 -1.21 3.00
N ASN A 33 16.91 -1.89 3.44
CA ASN A 33 18.22 -1.28 3.60
C ASN A 33 18.94 -1.12 2.23
N SER A 34 20.15 -0.58 2.26
CA SER A 34 20.97 -0.38 1.05
C SER A 34 21.36 -1.67 0.32
N SER A 35 21.36 -2.81 1.03
CA SER A 35 21.62 -4.14 0.47
C SER A 35 20.37 -4.79 -0.13
N GLY A 36 19.21 -4.11 -0.06
CA GLY A 36 17.93 -4.62 -0.54
C GLY A 36 17.22 -5.57 0.44
N GLU A 37 17.73 -5.73 1.65
CA GLU A 37 17.11 -6.57 2.68
C GLU A 37 15.95 -5.82 3.35
N VAL A 38 14.84 -6.51 3.57
CA VAL A 38 13.67 -5.91 4.24
C VAL A 38 13.92 -5.84 5.75
N VAL A 39 13.98 -4.63 6.29
CA VAL A 39 14.23 -4.37 7.72
C VAL A 39 12.94 -4.18 8.51
N TYR A 40 11.93 -3.51 7.91
CA TYR A 40 10.65 -3.26 8.55
C TYR A 40 9.48 -3.53 7.61
N ARG A 41 8.36 -3.94 8.20
CA ARG A 41 7.11 -4.23 7.52
C ARG A 41 5.96 -3.62 8.30
N GLY A 42 5.00 -3.05 7.59
CA GLY A 42 3.83 -2.43 8.19
C GLY A 42 2.63 -2.57 7.27
N ARG A 43 1.45 -2.51 7.88
CA ARG A 43 0.17 -2.52 7.16
C ARG A 43 -0.75 -1.47 7.74
N ASN A 44 -1.79 -1.12 7.00
CA ASN A 44 -2.87 -0.33 7.55
C ASN A 44 -3.53 -1.10 8.71
N ARG A 45 -3.77 -0.39 9.81
CA ARG A 45 -4.34 -0.90 11.06
C ARG A 45 -5.42 0.03 11.63
N ILE A 46 -6.03 0.88 10.79
CA ILE A 46 -7.05 1.85 11.24
C ILE A 46 -8.18 1.13 11.99
N TYR A 47 -8.56 -0.06 11.52
CA TYR A 47 -9.67 -0.84 12.05
C TYR A 47 -9.23 -2.11 12.78
N ASP A 48 -7.94 -2.24 13.07
CA ASP A 48 -7.44 -3.31 13.93
C ASP A 48 -7.71 -2.98 15.41
N ASP A 49 -7.93 -4.01 16.23
CA ASP A 49 -8.09 -3.89 17.68
C ASP A 49 -6.76 -3.87 18.45
N SER A 50 -5.67 -4.31 17.82
CA SER A 50 -4.34 -4.33 18.44
C SER A 50 -3.22 -4.18 17.40
N ALA A 51 -2.06 -3.73 17.86
CA ALA A 51 -0.85 -3.60 17.06
C ALA A 51 0.36 -4.15 17.82
N PRO A 52 1.39 -4.64 17.11
CA PRO A 52 2.70 -4.89 17.69
C PRO A 52 3.30 -3.62 18.30
N ILE A 53 4.35 -3.79 19.11
CA ILE A 53 5.15 -2.66 19.61
C ILE A 53 5.68 -1.81 18.44
N ASN A 54 5.76 -0.49 18.65
CA ASN A 54 6.20 0.48 17.64
C ASN A 54 5.33 0.51 16.37
N GLN A 55 4.07 0.10 16.49
CA GLN A 55 3.02 0.30 15.50
C GLN A 55 1.76 0.82 16.21
N ILE A 56 0.90 1.49 15.46
CA ILE A 56 -0.38 2.03 15.94
C ILE A 56 -1.55 1.31 15.27
N CYS A 57 -2.67 1.21 15.98
CA CYS A 57 -3.96 0.69 15.50
C CYS A 57 -5.12 1.51 16.06
N SER A 58 -6.35 1.18 15.66
CA SER A 58 -7.59 1.83 16.14
C SER A 58 -7.53 3.37 16.06
N ASN A 59 -6.78 3.88 15.08
CA ASN A 59 -6.46 5.30 14.94
C ASN A 59 -6.42 5.66 13.46
N ARG A 60 -6.95 6.83 13.10
CA ARG A 60 -6.98 7.30 11.70
C ARG A 60 -5.59 7.52 11.10
N LEU A 61 -4.55 7.64 11.92
CA LEU A 61 -3.16 7.77 11.47
C LEU A 61 -2.46 6.41 11.25
N ALA A 62 -3.12 5.28 11.55
CA ALA A 62 -2.53 3.93 11.49
C ALA A 62 -2.40 3.38 10.05
N HIS A 63 -1.72 4.14 9.19
CA HIS A 63 -1.42 3.79 7.81
C HIS A 63 -0.22 2.84 7.73
N ALA A 64 -0.06 2.16 6.59
CA ALA A 64 1.01 1.19 6.41
C ALA A 64 2.40 1.83 6.52
N GLU A 65 2.59 2.97 5.86
CA GLU A 65 3.84 3.73 5.87
C GLU A 65 4.15 4.26 7.27
N MET A 66 3.13 4.74 8.00
CA MET A 66 3.31 5.17 9.39
C MET A 66 3.75 4.01 10.27
N ASN A 67 3.13 2.84 10.12
CA ASN A 67 3.49 1.65 10.88
C ASN A 67 4.87 1.12 10.49
N VAL A 68 5.39 1.39 9.30
CA VAL A 68 6.80 1.15 8.97
C VAL A 68 7.71 2.17 9.66
N LEU A 69 7.42 3.46 9.52
CA LEU A 69 8.26 4.55 10.03
C LEU A 69 8.38 4.55 11.56
N LEU A 70 7.32 4.19 12.28
CA LEU A 70 7.32 4.14 13.74
C LEU A 70 8.23 3.05 14.32
N GLN A 71 8.63 2.07 13.52
CA GLN A 71 9.56 1.01 13.94
C GLN A 71 11.03 1.45 13.88
N VAL A 72 11.34 2.53 13.16
CA VAL A 72 12.70 3.01 12.97
C VAL A 72 13.24 3.62 14.25
N CYS A 73 14.41 3.15 14.71
CA CYS A 73 15.07 3.68 15.89
C CYS A 73 15.90 4.94 15.56
N ASN A 74 16.07 5.84 16.52
CA ASN A 74 16.84 7.08 16.34
C ASN A 74 18.27 6.83 15.85
N GLU A 75 18.88 5.71 16.23
CA GLU A 75 20.23 5.29 15.85
C GLU A 75 20.35 5.02 14.34
N GLU A 76 19.27 4.59 13.68
CA GLU A 76 19.23 4.29 12.25
C GLU A 76 19.00 5.53 11.38
N SER A 77 18.64 6.67 11.97
CA SER A 77 18.29 7.90 11.25
C SER A 77 19.33 8.35 10.21
N LYS A 78 20.62 8.08 10.48
CA LYS A 78 21.73 8.41 9.56
C LYS A 78 21.82 7.48 8.35
N LEU A 79 21.24 6.28 8.43
CA LEU A 79 21.26 5.26 7.38
C LEU A 79 20.05 5.37 6.43
N LEU A 80 18.92 5.89 6.93
CA LEU A 80 17.67 6.04 6.18
C LEU A 80 17.78 6.71 4.80
N PRO A 81 18.70 7.67 4.55
CA PRO A 81 18.89 8.20 3.21
C PRO A 81 19.23 7.13 2.16
N ASN A 82 19.84 6.03 2.58
CA ASN A 82 20.19 4.91 1.72
C ASN A 82 19.13 3.79 1.76
N TYR A 83 17.98 3.98 2.39
CA TYR A 83 16.92 2.97 2.47
C TYR A 83 15.83 3.26 1.42
N THR A 84 15.03 2.25 1.08
CA THR A 84 13.89 2.40 0.15
C THR A 84 12.60 1.95 0.82
N LEU A 85 11.60 2.85 0.83
CA LEU A 85 10.25 2.52 1.24
C LEU A 85 9.45 2.02 0.02
N TYR A 86 8.86 0.83 0.14
CA TYR A 86 7.91 0.28 -0.82
C TYR A 86 6.52 0.34 -0.19
N THR A 87 5.50 0.80 -0.92
CA THR A 87 4.11 0.81 -0.44
C THR A 87 3.15 0.41 -1.56
N THR A 88 2.11 -0.37 -1.24
CA THR A 88 1.21 -0.87 -2.29
C THR A 88 0.32 0.23 -2.88
N THR A 89 0.16 1.37 -2.19
CA THR A 89 -0.58 2.53 -2.69
C THR A 89 0.26 3.79 -2.52
N GLU A 90 0.13 4.74 -3.44
CA GLU A 90 0.76 6.06 -3.36
C GLU A 90 0.63 6.64 -1.95
N PRO A 91 1.73 7.08 -1.30
CA PRO A 91 1.66 7.66 0.04
C PRO A 91 0.74 8.87 0.03
N CYS A 92 -0.22 8.91 0.95
CA CYS A 92 -1.08 10.07 1.09
C CYS A 92 -0.34 11.28 1.68
N VAL A 93 -0.97 12.46 1.70
CA VAL A 93 -0.38 13.70 2.26
C VAL A 93 0.25 13.51 3.65
N LEU A 94 -0.41 12.78 4.56
CA LEU A 94 0.12 12.46 5.90
C LEU A 94 1.42 11.65 5.79
N CYS A 95 1.36 10.53 5.07
CA CYS A 95 2.47 9.61 4.96
C CYS A 95 3.65 10.24 4.22
N PHE A 96 3.38 11.04 3.19
CA PHE A 96 4.40 11.79 2.47
C PHE A 96 5.11 12.79 3.39
N GLY A 97 4.36 13.54 4.21
CA GLY A 97 4.93 14.42 5.23
C GLY A 97 5.80 13.67 6.24
N ALA A 98 5.35 12.49 6.69
CA ALA A 98 6.12 11.65 7.60
C ALA A 98 7.41 11.11 6.95
N ILE A 99 7.37 10.71 5.67
CA ILE A 99 8.55 10.29 4.89
C ILE A 99 9.56 11.44 4.81
N VAL A 100 9.09 12.64 4.46
CA VAL A 100 9.92 13.87 4.41
C VAL A 100 10.65 14.10 5.74
N MET A 101 9.95 13.93 6.87
CA MET A 101 10.52 14.11 8.22
C MET A 101 11.42 12.94 8.65
N SER A 102 11.15 11.72 8.19
CA SER A 102 11.86 10.51 8.63
C SER A 102 13.33 10.50 8.22
N GLY A 103 13.67 11.06 7.06
CA GLY A 103 15.01 10.95 6.49
C GLY A 103 15.14 9.95 5.34
N ILE A 104 14.07 9.20 5.01
CA ILE A 104 14.02 8.35 3.82
C ILE A 104 14.11 9.20 2.54
N ARG A 105 14.81 8.67 1.53
CA ARG A 105 15.07 9.37 0.26
C ARG A 105 14.63 8.60 -0.98
N ARG A 106 14.18 7.36 -0.84
CA ARG A 106 13.69 6.56 -1.97
C ARG A 106 12.33 5.97 -1.61
N VAL A 107 11.34 6.23 -2.45
CA VAL A 107 9.96 5.75 -2.31
C VAL A 107 9.55 5.09 -3.61
N ARG A 108 8.99 3.90 -3.51
CA ARG A 108 8.39 3.13 -4.60
C ARG A 108 6.94 2.81 -4.22
N PHE A 109 6.01 3.10 -5.11
CA PHE A 109 4.60 2.78 -4.89
C PHE A 109 4.00 2.02 -6.07
N ALA A 110 3.07 1.10 -5.79
CA ALA A 110 2.51 0.23 -6.82
C ALA A 110 1.30 0.86 -7.56
N SER A 111 0.39 1.52 -6.85
CA SER A 111 -0.80 2.14 -7.45
C SER A 111 -0.90 3.63 -7.16
N THR A 112 -1.29 4.46 -8.13
CA THR A 112 -1.66 5.87 -7.88
C THR A 112 -2.90 5.99 -6.97
N ASP A 113 -2.99 7.11 -6.26
CA ASP A 113 -4.16 7.46 -5.44
C ASP A 113 -4.68 8.86 -5.83
N SER A 114 -5.65 8.88 -6.73
CA SER A 114 -6.34 10.09 -7.20
C SER A 114 -7.11 10.86 -6.11
N LEU A 115 -7.37 10.26 -4.94
CA LEU A 115 -8.13 10.90 -3.87
C LEU A 115 -7.21 11.61 -2.88
N ALA A 116 -6.21 10.91 -2.36
CA ALA A 116 -5.41 11.37 -1.24
C ALA A 116 -3.90 11.34 -1.52
N GLY A 117 -3.48 10.92 -2.73
CA GLY A 117 -2.10 10.81 -3.16
C GLY A 117 -1.31 12.09 -2.91
N GLY A 118 -0.15 11.93 -2.27
CA GLY A 118 0.72 13.03 -1.88
C GLY A 118 2.07 13.03 -2.62
N ALA A 119 2.30 12.14 -3.59
CA ALA A 119 3.60 12.08 -4.26
C ALA A 119 3.91 13.36 -5.04
N ASN A 120 2.87 14.06 -5.52
CA ASN A 120 2.98 15.36 -6.19
C ASN A 120 3.58 16.47 -5.30
N LEU A 121 3.56 16.32 -3.98
CA LEU A 121 4.19 17.27 -3.06
C LEU A 121 5.72 17.30 -3.23
N ASN A 122 6.31 16.22 -3.77
CA ASN A 122 7.74 16.14 -4.06
C ASN A 122 8.18 17.18 -5.11
N THR A 123 7.27 17.62 -5.98
CA THR A 123 7.50 18.66 -6.99
C THR A 123 6.87 20.00 -6.61
N SER A 124 6.50 20.18 -5.33
CA SER A 124 6.01 21.47 -4.83
C SER A 124 7.13 22.50 -4.68
N ASN A 125 6.79 23.79 -4.66
CA ASN A 125 7.76 24.87 -4.39
C ASN A 125 8.14 25.00 -2.90
N ASN A 126 7.87 23.98 -2.08
CA ASN A 126 8.26 24.00 -0.67
C ASN A 126 9.75 23.69 -0.53
N SER A 127 10.53 24.68 -0.10
CA SER A 127 12.00 24.56 0.02
C SER A 127 12.45 23.42 0.93
N PHE A 128 11.69 23.13 2.00
CA PHE A 128 12.03 22.03 2.90
C PHE A 128 11.85 20.66 2.22
N ILE A 129 10.75 20.45 1.49
CA ILE A 129 10.51 19.20 0.75
C ILE A 129 11.58 19.03 -0.34
N LEU A 130 11.83 20.07 -1.15
CA LEU A 130 12.84 20.04 -2.21
C LEU A 130 14.24 19.74 -1.66
N SER A 131 14.59 20.28 -0.48
CA SER A 131 15.88 20.02 0.17
C SER A 131 16.10 18.56 0.56
N ARG A 132 15.02 17.78 0.65
CA ARG A 132 15.11 16.35 0.94
C ARG A 132 15.52 15.54 -0.27
N ASN A 133 15.35 16.01 -1.51
CA ASN A 133 15.73 15.27 -2.72
C ASN A 133 15.24 13.81 -2.71
N ILE A 134 13.92 13.61 -2.48
CA ILE A 134 13.33 12.28 -2.40
C ILE A 134 13.08 11.78 -3.83
N ASP A 135 13.60 10.61 -4.15
CA ASP A 135 13.31 9.89 -5.38
C ASP A 135 12.03 9.08 -5.22
N VAL A 136 10.95 9.53 -5.87
CA VAL A 136 9.60 8.97 -5.77
C VAL A 136 9.21 8.42 -7.13
N GLN A 137 8.90 7.13 -7.20
CA GLN A 137 8.56 6.46 -8.46
C GLN A 137 7.34 5.55 -8.28
N CYS A 138 6.40 5.66 -9.22
CA CYS A 138 5.39 4.62 -9.42
C CYS A 138 6.06 3.48 -10.18
N GLU A 139 5.91 2.25 -9.66
CA GLU A 139 6.40 1.05 -10.33
C GLU A 139 5.43 0.56 -11.42
N ASP A 140 5.73 -0.62 -11.98
CA ASP A 140 4.96 -1.26 -13.05
C ASP A 140 3.45 -1.35 -12.79
N ASN A 141 2.69 -1.16 -13.87
CA ASN A 141 1.23 -1.12 -13.85
C ASN A 141 0.59 -2.41 -13.29
N THR A 142 1.24 -3.57 -13.46
CA THR A 142 0.76 -4.85 -12.94
C THR A 142 0.62 -4.82 -11.42
N LEU A 143 1.57 -4.20 -10.71
CA LEU A 143 1.51 -4.06 -9.25
C LEU A 143 0.33 -3.15 -8.87
N GLY A 144 0.11 -2.08 -9.63
CA GLY A 144 -1.04 -1.20 -9.46
C GLY A 144 -2.37 -1.92 -9.63
N SER A 145 -2.49 -2.74 -10.69
CA SER A 145 -3.68 -3.56 -10.94
C SER A 145 -3.97 -4.54 -9.80
N ILE A 146 -2.94 -5.23 -9.26
CA ILE A 146 -3.09 -6.12 -8.10
C ILE A 146 -3.68 -5.34 -6.92
N GLN A 147 -3.10 -4.18 -6.60
CA GLN A 147 -3.57 -3.36 -5.49
C GLN A 147 -5.02 -2.90 -5.68
N LYS A 148 -5.40 -2.48 -6.89
CA LYS A 148 -6.75 -1.96 -7.17
C LYS A 148 -7.83 -3.03 -7.11
N VAL A 149 -7.53 -4.28 -7.44
CA VAL A 149 -8.50 -5.39 -7.24
C VAL A 149 -8.83 -5.56 -5.76
N LEU A 150 -7.80 -5.64 -4.90
CA LEU A 150 -7.98 -5.77 -3.45
C LEU A 150 -8.74 -4.57 -2.87
N ARG A 151 -8.36 -3.36 -3.30
CA ARG A 151 -8.95 -2.11 -2.83
C ARG A 151 -10.42 -1.98 -3.22
N THR A 152 -10.76 -2.36 -4.46
CA THR A 152 -12.12 -2.30 -4.99
C THR A 152 -13.05 -3.21 -4.20
N ASP A 153 -12.67 -4.47 -4.03
CA ASP A 153 -13.47 -5.43 -3.25
C ASP A 153 -13.66 -4.95 -1.81
N TYR A 154 -12.60 -4.45 -1.16
CA TYR A 154 -12.69 -3.86 0.18
C TYR A 154 -13.66 -2.68 0.25
N LEU A 155 -13.58 -1.73 -0.69
CA LEU A 155 -14.45 -0.55 -0.71
C LEU A 155 -15.93 -0.94 -0.79
N LEU A 156 -16.26 -1.85 -1.70
CA LEU A 156 -17.63 -2.31 -1.91
C LEU A 156 -18.18 -3.10 -0.71
N ARG A 157 -17.31 -3.74 0.08
CA ARG A 157 -17.72 -4.47 1.30
C ARG A 157 -17.87 -3.60 2.54
N GLN A 158 -17.00 -2.60 2.71
CA GLN A 158 -16.84 -1.91 3.99
C GLN A 158 -17.37 -0.48 4.00
N GLN A 159 -17.65 0.11 2.84
CA GLN A 159 -18.20 1.46 2.74
C GLN A 159 -19.67 1.40 2.37
N ASP A 160 -20.39 2.49 2.67
CA ASP A 160 -21.69 2.74 2.07
C ASP A 160 -21.59 2.69 0.54
N LYS A 161 -22.63 2.14 -0.11
CA LYS A 161 -22.63 1.88 -1.56
C LYS A 161 -22.33 3.14 -2.37
N ASP A 162 -22.98 4.25 -2.07
CA ASP A 162 -22.82 5.49 -2.84
C ASP A 162 -21.42 6.07 -2.63
N ARG A 163 -20.88 5.95 -1.41
CA ARG A 163 -19.50 6.35 -1.12
C ARG A 163 -18.49 5.47 -1.85
N ALA A 164 -18.69 4.15 -1.87
CA ALA A 164 -17.80 3.23 -2.57
C ALA A 164 -17.78 3.53 -4.08
N GLU A 165 -18.96 3.69 -4.69
CA GLU A 165 -19.08 4.01 -6.12
C GLU A 165 -18.40 5.33 -6.47
N LYS A 166 -18.61 6.38 -5.68
CA LYS A 166 -17.93 7.67 -5.87
C LYS A 166 -16.41 7.56 -5.77
N LEU A 167 -15.87 6.69 -4.91
CA LEU A 167 -14.42 6.50 -4.83
C LEU A 167 -13.91 5.76 -6.07
N LEU A 168 -14.65 4.75 -6.53
CA LEU A 168 -14.28 3.96 -7.70
C LEU A 168 -14.34 4.75 -9.01
N THR A 169 -15.14 5.83 -9.11
CA THR A 169 -15.12 6.70 -10.31
C THR A 169 -13.77 7.37 -10.57
N TYR A 170 -12.94 7.53 -9.54
CA TYR A 170 -11.59 8.06 -9.74
C TYR A 170 -10.61 6.93 -10.11
N GLU A 171 -10.70 5.79 -9.43
CA GLU A 171 -9.78 4.66 -9.64
C GLU A 171 -9.95 4.01 -11.02
N ILE A 172 -11.16 4.00 -11.58
CA ILE A 172 -11.44 3.40 -12.90
C ILE A 172 -10.78 4.16 -14.07
N ASN A 173 -10.38 5.42 -13.87
CA ASN A 173 -9.69 6.18 -14.91
C ASN A 173 -8.23 5.72 -15.07
N ASP A 174 -7.59 5.37 -13.96
CA ASP A 174 -6.19 4.92 -13.93
C ASP A 174 -6.10 3.39 -14.12
N TYR A 175 -7.06 2.65 -13.55
CA TYR A 175 -7.10 1.20 -13.55
C TYR A 175 -8.51 0.66 -13.86
N PRO A 176 -9.04 0.87 -15.10
CA PRO A 176 -10.12 0.03 -15.61
C PRO A 176 -9.60 -1.41 -15.66
N GLN A 177 -10.29 -2.44 -16.13
CA GLN A 177 -9.85 -3.85 -15.97
C GLN A 177 -9.68 -4.31 -14.50
N ALA A 178 -8.79 -3.73 -13.71
CA ALA A 178 -8.58 -4.06 -12.29
C ALA A 178 -9.77 -3.68 -11.43
N VAL A 179 -10.37 -2.50 -11.62
CA VAL A 179 -11.60 -2.10 -10.93
C VAL A 179 -12.76 -3.03 -11.33
N GLU A 180 -12.92 -3.35 -12.61
CA GLU A 180 -13.94 -4.27 -13.12
C GLU A 180 -13.75 -5.69 -12.57
N LEU A 181 -12.51 -6.18 -12.54
CA LEU A 181 -12.17 -7.46 -11.92
C LEU A 181 -12.51 -7.45 -10.43
N GLY A 182 -12.13 -6.38 -9.71
CA GLY A 182 -12.49 -6.19 -8.30
C GLY A 182 -14.00 -6.23 -8.05
N ARG A 183 -14.81 -5.61 -8.93
CA ARG A 183 -16.27 -5.69 -8.88
C ARG A 183 -16.79 -7.11 -9.10
N ARG A 184 -16.24 -7.83 -10.08
CA ARG A 184 -16.61 -9.25 -10.33
C ARG A 184 -16.27 -10.14 -9.14
N TRP A 185 -15.09 -9.93 -8.55
CA TRP A 185 -14.63 -10.66 -7.37
C TRP A 185 -15.45 -10.32 -6.12
N HIS A 186 -15.89 -9.07 -6.01
CA HIS A 186 -16.84 -8.65 -5.00
C HIS A 186 -18.15 -9.43 -5.09
N MET A 187 -18.79 -9.43 -6.27
CA MET A 187 -20.08 -10.12 -6.51
C MET A 187 -20.02 -11.64 -6.27
N SER A 188 -18.85 -12.25 -6.43
CA SER A 188 -18.66 -13.70 -6.28
C SER A 188 -18.09 -14.12 -4.92
N ASP A 189 -17.90 -13.17 -4.00
CA ASP A 189 -17.26 -13.36 -2.71
C ASP A 189 -15.85 -13.97 -2.77
N LYS A 190 -15.11 -13.69 -3.85
CA LYS A 190 -13.84 -14.38 -4.13
C LYS A 190 -12.79 -14.14 -3.05
N LEU A 191 -12.54 -12.89 -2.67
CA LEU A 191 -11.60 -12.58 -1.59
C LEU A 191 -12.11 -13.00 -0.21
N LEU A 192 -13.43 -13.01 0.02
CA LEU A 192 -13.99 -13.49 1.28
C LEU A 192 -13.79 -15.01 1.45
N LYS A 193 -14.03 -15.79 0.39
CA LYS A 193 -13.77 -17.23 0.36
C LYS A 193 -12.27 -17.52 0.53
N ALA A 194 -11.41 -16.77 -0.15
CA ALA A 194 -9.96 -16.87 0.01
C ALA A 194 -9.51 -16.59 1.46
N LYS A 195 -10.07 -15.56 2.10
CA LYS A 195 -9.85 -15.29 3.52
C LYS A 195 -10.31 -16.45 4.40
N GLN A 196 -11.51 -16.99 4.16
CA GLN A 196 -12.09 -18.09 4.96
C GLN A 196 -11.30 -19.40 4.83
N SER A 197 -10.74 -19.68 3.65
CA SER A 197 -9.92 -20.88 3.41
C SER A 197 -8.46 -20.72 3.85
N GLY A 198 -8.05 -19.52 4.31
CA GLY A 198 -6.66 -19.22 4.67
C GLY A 198 -5.72 -19.15 3.46
N ALA A 199 -6.26 -18.84 2.27
CA ALA A 199 -5.45 -18.71 1.06
C ALA A 199 -4.42 -17.57 1.20
N GLY A 200 -3.19 -17.85 0.74
CA GLY A 200 -2.14 -16.85 0.68
C GLY A 200 -2.34 -15.86 -0.46
N ILE A 201 -1.79 -14.65 -0.30
CA ILE A 201 -1.84 -13.60 -1.32
C ILE A 201 -1.16 -14.02 -2.63
N ASN A 202 -0.21 -14.96 -2.60
CA ASN A 202 0.46 -15.48 -3.78
C ASN A 202 -0.52 -16.12 -4.77
N THR A 203 -1.47 -16.93 -4.29
CA THR A 203 -2.50 -17.54 -5.14
C THR A 203 -3.42 -16.47 -5.73
N ILE A 204 -3.85 -15.52 -4.90
CA ILE A 204 -4.71 -14.40 -5.29
C ILE A 204 -4.03 -13.57 -6.39
N VAL A 205 -2.75 -13.22 -6.22
CA VAL A 205 -1.98 -12.45 -7.21
C VAL A 205 -1.85 -13.19 -8.53
N ASN A 206 -1.56 -14.51 -8.50
CA ASN A 206 -1.50 -15.30 -9.72
C ASN A 206 -2.83 -15.29 -10.48
N GLU A 207 -3.95 -15.42 -9.77
CA GLU A 207 -5.28 -15.34 -10.37
C GLU A 207 -5.58 -13.95 -10.94
N ILE A 208 -5.22 -12.87 -10.23
CA ILE A 208 -5.36 -11.50 -10.75
C ILE A 208 -4.57 -11.35 -12.05
N CYS A 209 -3.29 -11.72 -12.06
CA CYS A 209 -2.45 -11.61 -13.25
C CYS A 209 -3.01 -12.43 -14.43
N ASN A 210 -3.63 -13.59 -14.17
CA ASN A 210 -4.24 -14.41 -15.21
C ASN A 210 -5.56 -13.83 -15.76
N GLU A 211 -6.31 -13.05 -14.97
CA GLU A 211 -7.60 -12.48 -15.37
C GLU A 211 -7.52 -11.06 -15.94
N ILE A 212 -6.40 -10.34 -15.73
CA ILE A 212 -6.17 -8.97 -16.27
C ILE A 212 -5.42 -8.99 -17.60
N ASN A 213 -4.57 -10.01 -17.83
CA ASN A 213 -3.80 -10.15 -19.07
C ASN A 213 -4.65 -10.57 -20.28
#